data_AF-A0A4Q2X178-F1
#
_entry.id   AF-A0A4Q2X178-F1
#
_cell.length_a   1.000
_cell.length_b   1.000
_cell.length_c   1.000
_cell.angle_alpha   90.00
_cell.angle_beta   90.00
_cell.angle_gamma   90.00
#
_symmetry.space_group_name_H-M   'P 1'
#
loop_
_entity.id
_entity.type
_entity.pdbx_description
1 polymer ?
#
loop_
_entity_poly.entity_id
_entity_poly.type
_entity_poly.pdbx_seq_one_letter_code
_entity_poly.pdbx_strand_id
1 'polypeptide(L)'
;MTPDGISTADWNRVHEAACRIVNAIMMDDDVLSDHHTSSLFEILDELERRYGRLPSILATRADFSDDPLEAIPLLEEALALSTDALSSRLALQSLVTRMIEGGHDDNEVEARLAELDELSDEQTDPSDFEEALDLRSEFERKKAARSGGEGPS
;
A
#
# COMPACT_ATOMS: atom_id res chain seq x y z
N MET A 1 1.02 -19.52 -1.90
CA MET A 1 0.58 -19.01 -3.22
C MET A 1 -0.23 -17.77 -2.91
N THR A 2 -0.05 -16.70 -3.67
CA THR A 2 -0.89 -15.51 -3.53
C THR A 2 -2.32 -15.82 -3.99
N PRO A 3 -3.32 -15.02 -3.57
CA PRO A 3 -4.71 -15.17 -4.03
C PRO A 3 -4.86 -15.15 -5.56
N ASP A 4 -4.05 -14.34 -6.25
CA ASP A 4 -4.01 -14.18 -7.71
C ASP A 4 -3.12 -15.19 -8.45
N GLY A 5 -2.57 -16.19 -7.75
CA GLY A 5 -1.99 -17.39 -8.37
C GLY A 5 -0.46 -17.40 -8.56
N ILE A 6 0.28 -16.48 -7.94
CA ILE A 6 1.75 -16.52 -7.92
C ILE A 6 2.22 -17.63 -6.99
N SER A 7 3.12 -18.48 -7.50
CA SER A 7 3.59 -19.66 -6.77
C SER A 7 4.27 -19.25 -5.46
N THR A 8 4.20 -20.11 -4.43
CA THR A 8 4.90 -19.84 -3.15
C THR A 8 6.40 -19.66 -3.35
N ALA A 9 7.02 -20.44 -4.24
CA ALA A 9 8.46 -20.34 -4.50
C ALA A 9 8.85 -18.99 -5.10
N ASP A 10 8.03 -18.49 -6.03
CA ASP A 10 8.25 -17.19 -6.66
C ASP A 10 7.96 -16.04 -5.69
N TRP A 11 6.86 -16.13 -4.92
CA TRP A 11 6.51 -15.11 -3.94
C TRP A 11 7.48 -15.05 -2.75
N ASN A 12 8.12 -16.17 -2.39
CA ASN A 12 9.17 -16.17 -1.38
C ASN A 12 10.37 -15.29 -1.78
N ARG A 13 10.67 -15.17 -3.07
CA ARG A 13 11.75 -14.27 -3.55
C ARG A 13 11.43 -12.80 -3.26
N VAL A 14 10.16 -12.41 -3.43
CA VAL A 14 9.65 -11.07 -3.10
C VAL A 14 9.75 -10.84 -1.59
N HIS A 15 9.29 -11.80 -0.79
CA HIS A 15 9.38 -11.72 0.67
C HIS A 15 10.83 -11.59 1.18
N GLU A 16 11.76 -12.39 0.65
CA GLU A 16 13.18 -12.30 1.01
C GLU A 16 13.80 -10.95 0.63
N ALA A 17 13.41 -10.38 -0.52
CA ALA A 17 13.88 -9.07 -0.93
C ALA A 17 13.34 -7.97 -0.01
N ALA A 18 12.03 -8.00 0.30
CA ALA A 18 11.40 -7.08 1.25
C ALA A 18 12.09 -7.12 2.64
N CYS A 19 12.40 -8.31 3.16
CA CYS A 19 13.13 -8.43 4.43
C CYS A 19 14.52 -7.78 4.38
N ARG A 20 15.23 -7.85 3.25
CA ARG A 20 16.55 -7.20 3.12
C ARG A 20 16.44 -5.68 3.13
N ILE A 21 15.40 -5.13 2.50
CA ILE A 21 15.11 -3.68 2.52
C ILE A 21 14.87 -3.24 3.96
N VAL A 22 13.94 -3.89 4.66
CA VAL A 22 13.62 -3.57 6.07
C VAL A 22 14.88 -3.65 6.95
N ASN A 23 15.70 -4.68 6.78
CA ASN A 23 16.94 -4.82 7.54
C ASN A 23 17.94 -3.68 7.25
N ALA A 24 18.05 -3.22 6.00
CA ALA A 24 18.91 -2.09 5.64
C ALA A 24 18.38 -0.77 6.23
N ILE A 25 17.06 -0.53 6.17
CA ILE A 25 16.41 0.62 6.81
C ILE A 25 16.68 0.62 8.33
N MET A 26 16.56 -0.53 8.99
CA MET A 26 16.84 -0.66 10.43
C MET A 26 18.32 -0.40 10.80
N MET A 27 19.23 -0.46 9.81
CA MET A 27 20.64 -0.13 9.97
C MET A 27 20.97 1.31 9.59
N ASP A 28 19.97 2.12 9.22
CA ASP A 28 20.14 3.46 8.64
C ASP A 28 21.11 3.47 7.43
N ASP A 29 21.07 2.39 6.62
CA ASP A 29 21.89 2.27 5.41
C ASP A 29 21.04 2.51 4.15
N ASP A 30 20.83 3.79 3.84
CA ASP A 30 20.02 4.24 2.69
C ASP A 30 20.54 3.66 1.37
N VAL A 31 21.87 3.58 1.20
CA VAL A 31 22.48 3.05 -0.04
C VAL A 31 22.15 1.57 -0.21
N LEU A 32 22.22 0.80 0.87
CA LEU A 32 21.87 -0.62 0.84
C LEU A 32 20.36 -0.83 0.67
N SER A 33 19.54 0.03 1.28
CA SER A 33 18.09 0.06 1.09
C SER A 33 17.73 0.27 -0.38
N ASP A 34 18.25 1.33 -1.02
CA ASP A 34 18.01 1.64 -2.43
C ASP A 34 18.44 0.51 -3.37
N HIS A 35 19.59 -0.11 -3.07
CA HIS A 35 20.09 -1.26 -3.84
C HIS A 35 19.14 -2.46 -3.73
N HIS A 36 18.61 -2.74 -2.54
CA HIS A 36 17.67 -3.82 -2.32
C HIS A 36 16.28 -3.52 -2.91
N THR A 37 15.82 -2.28 -2.87
CA THR A 37 14.59 -1.84 -3.55
C THR A 37 14.70 -2.02 -5.06
N SER A 38 15.83 -1.62 -5.66
CA SER A 38 16.09 -1.87 -7.08
C SER A 38 16.04 -3.36 -7.43
N SER A 39 16.64 -4.20 -6.58
CA SER A 39 16.62 -5.66 -6.76
C SER A 39 15.20 -6.25 -6.63
N LEU A 40 14.37 -5.71 -5.75
CA LEU A 40 12.96 -6.09 -5.63
C LEU A 40 12.20 -5.77 -6.91
N PHE A 41 12.39 -4.59 -7.49
CA PHE A 41 11.72 -4.21 -8.75
C PHE A 41 12.11 -5.12 -9.92
N GLU A 42 13.38 -5.54 -10.02
CA GLU A 42 13.79 -6.53 -11.02
C GLU A 42 13.06 -7.88 -10.85
N ILE A 43 12.84 -8.31 -9.61
CA ILE A 43 12.06 -9.52 -9.31
C ILE A 43 10.60 -9.31 -9.75
N LEU A 44 9.98 -8.18 -9.41
CA LEU A 44 8.61 -7.88 -9.78
C LEU A 44 8.43 -7.80 -11.30
N ASP A 45 9.38 -7.23 -12.03
CA ASP A 45 9.39 -7.20 -13.50
C ASP A 45 9.48 -8.60 -14.11
N GLU A 46 10.25 -9.50 -13.50
CA GLU A 46 10.30 -10.91 -13.90
C GLU A 46 8.97 -11.61 -13.66
N LEU A 47 8.36 -11.41 -12.49
CA LEU A 47 7.07 -11.99 -12.16
C LEU A 47 5.96 -11.46 -13.05
N GLU A 48 5.94 -10.15 -13.33
CA GLU A 48 4.95 -9.53 -14.22
C GLU A 48 5.05 -10.09 -15.65
N ARG A 49 6.26 -10.32 -16.17
CA ARG A 49 6.45 -10.99 -17.47
C ARG A 49 5.94 -12.43 -17.49
N ARG A 50 5.97 -13.12 -16.35
CA ARG A 50 5.62 -14.55 -16.24
C ARG A 50 4.14 -14.77 -15.96
N TYR A 51 3.57 -13.98 -15.06
CA TYR A 51 2.21 -14.13 -14.54
C TYR A 51 1.24 -13.12 -15.12
N GLY A 52 1.75 -12.08 -15.77
CA GLY A 52 0.98 -10.92 -16.17
C GLY A 52 0.91 -9.89 -15.05
N ARG A 53 0.13 -8.86 -15.33
CA ARG A 53 -0.06 -7.71 -14.46
C ARG A 53 -1.10 -8.04 -13.39
N LEU A 54 -0.64 -8.55 -12.24
CA LEU A 54 -1.50 -9.04 -11.16
C LEU A 54 -1.57 -8.06 -9.97
N PRO A 55 -2.70 -8.02 -9.22
CA PRO A 55 -2.87 -7.13 -8.06
C PRO A 55 -1.72 -7.19 -7.04
N SER A 56 -1.26 -8.40 -6.66
CA SER A 56 -0.20 -8.54 -5.66
C SER A 56 1.11 -7.89 -6.14
N ILE A 57 1.44 -8.00 -7.43
CA ILE A 57 2.65 -7.39 -8.01
C ILE A 57 2.54 -5.87 -8.00
N LEU A 58 1.39 -5.34 -8.41
CA LEU A 58 1.15 -3.90 -8.48
C LEU A 58 1.15 -3.26 -7.09
N ALA A 59 0.43 -3.84 -6.14
CA ALA A 59 0.39 -3.36 -4.77
C ALA A 59 1.79 -3.38 -4.13
N THR A 60 2.52 -4.50 -4.22
CA THR A 60 3.89 -4.56 -3.69
C THR A 60 4.82 -3.56 -4.39
N ARG A 61 4.69 -3.32 -5.70
CA ARG A 61 5.50 -2.29 -6.37
C ARG A 61 5.20 -0.90 -5.82
N ALA A 62 3.94 -0.59 -5.56
CA ALA A 62 3.53 0.69 -4.98
C ALA A 62 4.03 0.85 -3.54
N ASP A 63 3.99 -0.20 -2.73
CA ASP A 63 4.43 -0.17 -1.33
C ASP A 63 5.89 0.23 -1.18
N PHE A 64 6.74 -0.18 -2.13
CA PHE A 64 8.17 0.14 -2.16
C PHE A 64 8.52 1.33 -3.07
N SER A 65 7.53 2.02 -3.62
CA SER A 65 7.74 3.28 -4.35
C SER A 65 7.61 4.46 -3.39
N ASP A 66 8.59 5.37 -3.41
CA ASP A 66 8.53 6.59 -2.60
C ASP A 66 7.73 7.71 -3.26
N ASP A 67 7.53 7.67 -4.59
CA ASP A 67 6.79 8.69 -5.32
C ASP A 67 5.28 8.35 -5.32
N PRO A 68 4.41 9.19 -4.70
CA PRO A 68 2.97 9.01 -4.76
C PRO A 68 2.40 9.06 -6.18
N LEU A 69 3.04 9.80 -7.09
CA LEU A 69 2.62 9.88 -8.49
C LEU A 69 2.80 8.55 -9.24
N GLU A 70 3.70 7.70 -8.75
CA GLU A 70 3.88 6.33 -9.25
C GLU A 70 3.03 5.33 -8.45
N ALA A 71 3.02 5.46 -7.12
CA ALA A 71 2.37 4.49 -6.23
C ALA A 71 0.83 4.48 -6.36
N ILE A 72 0.20 5.65 -6.42
CA ILE A 72 -1.27 5.76 -6.42
C ILE A 72 -1.89 5.09 -7.65
N PRO A 73 -1.47 5.38 -8.90
CA PRO A 73 -2.02 4.71 -10.07
C PRO A 73 -1.84 3.18 -10.05
N LEU A 74 -0.73 2.68 -9.49
CA LEU A 74 -0.50 1.25 -9.32
C LEU A 74 -1.52 0.63 -8.36
N LEU A 75 -1.81 1.30 -7.25
CA LEU A 75 -2.78 0.82 -6.25
C LEU A 75 -4.22 0.89 -6.76
N GLU A 76 -4.58 1.93 -7.50
CA GLU A 76 -5.89 2.02 -8.17
C GLU A 76 -6.06 0.88 -9.19
N GLU A 77 -5.02 0.58 -9.96
CA GLU A 77 -5.05 -0.54 -10.90
C GLU A 77 -5.09 -1.88 -10.17
N ALA A 78 -4.32 -2.06 -9.09
CA ALA A 78 -4.36 -3.26 -8.26
C ALA A 78 -5.77 -3.51 -7.70
N LEU A 79 -6.44 -2.47 -7.21
CA LEU A 79 -7.81 -2.53 -6.72
C LEU A 79 -8.79 -2.91 -7.84
N ALA A 80 -8.67 -2.30 -9.02
CA ALA A 80 -9.52 -2.60 -10.17
C ALA A 80 -9.34 -4.03 -10.72
N LEU A 81 -8.14 -4.61 -10.59
CA LEU A 81 -7.83 -5.98 -11.01
C LEU A 81 -8.11 -7.03 -9.93
N SER A 82 -8.35 -6.61 -8.68
CA SER A 82 -8.58 -7.52 -7.57
C SER A 82 -9.92 -8.24 -7.71
N THR A 83 -9.91 -9.56 -7.54
CA THR A 83 -11.12 -10.41 -7.65
C THR A 83 -11.56 -11.01 -6.31
N ASP A 84 -10.83 -10.72 -5.25
CA ASP A 84 -11.05 -11.25 -3.90
C ASP A 84 -10.94 -10.12 -2.87
N ALA A 85 -11.63 -10.30 -1.73
CA ALA A 85 -11.72 -9.26 -0.71
C ALA A 85 -10.38 -8.93 -0.05
N LEU A 86 -9.48 -9.91 0.08
CA LEU A 86 -8.17 -9.69 0.72
C LEU A 86 -7.31 -8.78 -0.16
N SER A 87 -7.17 -9.09 -1.45
CA SER A 87 -6.41 -8.28 -2.39
C SER A 87 -6.98 -6.86 -2.52
N SER A 88 -8.32 -6.73 -2.63
CA SER A 88 -8.98 -5.43 -2.69
C SER A 88 -8.72 -4.60 -1.43
N ARG A 89 -8.85 -5.21 -0.24
CA ARG A 89 -8.62 -4.52 1.03
C ARG A 89 -7.19 -4.04 1.17
N LEU A 90 -6.19 -4.89 0.93
CA LEU A 90 -4.77 -4.53 1.07
C LEU A 90 -4.38 -3.40 0.11
N ALA A 91 -4.86 -3.45 -1.15
CA ALA A 91 -4.63 -2.38 -2.12
C ALA A 91 -5.29 -1.07 -1.67
N LEU A 92 -6.52 -1.13 -1.15
CA LEU A 92 -7.25 0.05 -0.68
C LEU A 92 -6.66 0.66 0.59
N GLN A 93 -6.22 -0.16 1.55
CA GLN A 93 -5.50 0.30 2.75
C GLN A 93 -4.27 1.10 2.35
N SER A 94 -3.43 0.51 1.49
CA SER A 94 -2.21 1.16 1.01
C SER A 94 -2.50 2.43 0.22
N LEU A 95 -3.57 2.44 -0.60
CA LEU A 95 -4.01 3.62 -1.34
C LEU A 95 -4.40 4.76 -0.39
N VAL A 96 -5.24 4.47 0.60
CA VAL A 96 -5.69 5.45 1.60
C VAL A 96 -4.50 6.03 2.36
N THR A 97 -3.55 5.20 2.79
CA THR A 97 -2.31 5.66 3.44
C THR A 97 -1.59 6.68 2.57
N ARG A 98 -1.32 6.35 1.29
CA ARG A 98 -0.61 7.26 0.37
C ARG A 98 -1.38 8.53 0.09
N MET A 99 -2.71 8.47 -0.01
CA MET A 99 -3.55 9.67 -0.20
C MET A 99 -3.52 10.60 1.02
N ILE A 100 -3.56 10.04 2.24
CA ILE A 100 -3.47 10.78 3.51
C ILE A 100 -2.09 11.45 3.64
N GLU A 101 -1.02 10.74 3.30
CA GLU A 101 0.36 11.25 3.30
C GLU A 101 0.59 12.33 2.25
N GLY A 102 0.07 12.12 1.04
CA GLY A 102 0.17 13.05 -0.08
C GLY A 102 -0.71 14.29 0.04
N GLY A 103 -1.61 14.34 1.03
CA GLY A 103 -2.50 15.48 1.23
C GLY A 103 -3.54 15.63 0.13
N HIS A 104 -4.09 14.52 -0.36
CA HIS A 104 -5.18 14.49 -1.35
C HIS A 104 -6.45 15.20 -0.85
N ASP A 105 -7.38 15.46 -1.76
CA ASP A 105 -8.67 16.08 -1.45
C ASP A 105 -9.42 15.28 -0.37
N ASP A 106 -9.93 15.99 0.64
CA ASP A 106 -10.58 15.38 1.79
C ASP A 106 -11.78 14.50 1.38
N ASN A 107 -12.56 14.90 0.36
CA ASN A 107 -13.71 14.11 -0.07
C ASN A 107 -13.28 12.82 -0.78
N GLU A 108 -12.19 12.85 -1.53
CA GLU A 108 -11.62 11.67 -2.17
C GLU A 108 -11.12 10.67 -1.12
N VAL A 109 -10.40 11.15 -0.10
CA VAL A 109 -9.93 10.30 1.00
C VAL A 109 -11.10 9.72 1.80
N GLU A 110 -12.12 10.52 2.11
CA GLU A 110 -13.31 10.06 2.83
C GLU A 110 -14.07 8.98 2.05
N ALA A 111 -14.19 9.12 0.72
CA ALA A 111 -14.84 8.12 -0.11
C ALA A 111 -14.09 6.77 -0.08
N ARG A 112 -12.75 6.81 -0.14
CA ARG A 112 -11.91 5.59 -0.08
C ARG A 112 -11.90 4.95 1.32
N LEU A 113 -11.93 5.76 2.38
CA LEU A 113 -12.10 5.26 3.75
C LEU A 113 -13.46 4.57 3.94
N ALA A 114 -14.54 5.10 3.35
CA ALA A 114 -15.85 4.44 3.42
C ALA A 114 -15.85 3.08 2.68
N GLU A 115 -15.23 3.01 1.51
CA GLU A 115 -15.03 1.74 0.78
C GLU A 115 -14.20 0.74 1.62
N LEU A 116 -13.19 1.23 2.36
CA LEU A 116 -12.37 0.40 3.23
C LEU A 116 -13.14 -0.14 4.43
N ASP A 117 -14.00 0.68 5.04
CA ASP A 117 -14.86 0.27 6.15
C ASP A 117 -15.84 -0.84 5.70
N GLU A 118 -16.34 -0.78 4.46
CA GLU A 118 -17.22 -1.82 3.91
C GLU A 118 -16.50 -3.16 3.71
N LEU A 119 -15.19 -3.13 3.42
CA LEU A 119 -14.35 -4.32 3.26
C LEU A 119 -13.78 -4.85 4.58
N SER A 120 -13.75 -4.03 5.64
CA SER A 120 -13.16 -4.35 6.93
C SER A 120 -14.24 -4.74 7.93
N ASP A 121 -14.56 -6.03 8.01
CA ASP A 121 -15.56 -6.56 8.94
C ASP A 121 -14.92 -6.98 10.27
N GLU A 122 -15.32 -6.31 11.36
CA GLU A 122 -14.90 -6.60 12.75
C GLU A 122 -15.10 -8.09 13.13
N GLN A 123 -16.08 -8.76 12.53
CA GLN A 123 -16.36 -10.17 12.82
C GLN A 123 -15.46 -11.16 12.06
N THR A 124 -14.84 -10.72 10.96
CA THR A 124 -14.03 -11.59 10.10
C THR A 124 -12.56 -11.53 10.48
N ASP A 125 -12.01 -10.33 10.72
CA ASP A 125 -10.67 -10.12 11.24
C ASP A 125 -10.58 -8.79 12.03
N PRO A 126 -10.51 -8.85 13.39
CA PRO A 126 -10.47 -7.65 14.22
C PRO A 126 -9.26 -6.75 13.94
N SER A 127 -8.14 -7.31 13.46
CA SER A 127 -6.93 -6.53 13.20
C SER A 127 -7.08 -5.62 11.98
N ASP A 128 -7.78 -6.10 10.95
CA ASP A 128 -8.10 -5.31 9.76
C ASP A 128 -9.01 -4.13 10.09
N PHE A 129 -9.98 -4.36 11.00
CA PHE A 129 -10.87 -3.31 11.47
C PHE A 129 -10.14 -2.25 12.31
N GLU A 130 -9.24 -2.66 13.20
CA GLU A 130 -8.39 -1.73 13.97
C GLU A 130 -7.53 -0.86 13.04
N GLU A 131 -6.94 -1.44 12.00
CA GLU A 131 -6.14 -0.70 11.02
C GLU A 131 -6.96 0.36 10.26
N ALA A 132 -8.18 0.03 9.85
CA ALA A 132 -9.09 1.00 9.22
C ALA A 132 -9.44 2.16 10.16
N LEU A 133 -9.68 1.88 11.45
CA LEU A 133 -9.93 2.90 12.47
C LEU A 133 -8.72 3.81 12.70
N ASP A 134 -7.52 3.25 12.68
CA ASP A 134 -6.26 3.99 12.85
C ASP A 134 -6.05 4.95 11.67
N LEU A 135 -6.25 4.49 10.42
CA LEU A 135 -6.17 5.33 9.23
C LEU A 135 -7.19 6.47 9.27
N ARG A 136 -8.43 6.19 9.66
CA ARG A 136 -9.47 7.21 9.83
C ARG A 136 -9.06 8.24 10.89
N SER A 137 -8.50 7.79 12.02
CA SER A 137 -8.03 8.65 13.09
C SER A 137 -6.83 9.50 12.67
N GLU A 138 -5.93 8.97 11.85
CA GLU A 138 -4.84 9.75 11.24
C GLU A 138 -5.36 10.83 10.30
N PHE A 139 -6.27 10.46 9.39
CA PHE A 139 -6.87 11.40 8.45
C PHE A 139 -7.51 12.59 9.16
N GLU A 140 -8.33 12.36 10.19
CA GLU A 140 -8.98 13.43 10.95
C GLU A 140 -7.95 14.35 11.66
N ARG A 141 -6.87 13.78 12.21
CA ARG A 141 -5.78 14.57 12.80
C ARG A 141 -5.11 15.47 11.76
N LYS A 142 -4.79 14.94 10.58
CA LYS A 142 -4.16 15.70 9.49
C LYS A 142 -5.10 16.77 8.92
N LYS A 143 -6.39 16.44 8.74
CA LYS A 143 -7.43 17.37 8.28
C LYS A 143 -7.62 18.55 9.25
N ALA A 144 -7.68 18.28 10.55
CA ALA A 144 -7.78 19.31 11.58
C ALA A 144 -6.54 20.22 11.59
N ALA A 145 -5.33 19.66 11.43
CA ALA A 145 -4.09 20.43 11.35
C ALA A 145 -4.06 21.38 10.15
N ARG A 146 -4.58 20.96 8.98
CA ARG A 146 -4.73 21.81 7.80
C ARG A 146 -5.74 22.94 8.02
N SER A 147 -6.89 22.64 8.64
CA SER A 147 -7.94 23.62 8.92
C SER A 147 -7.59 24.62 10.03
N GLY A 148 -6.71 24.25 10.98
CA GLY A 148 -6.29 25.07 12.11
C GLY A 148 -5.14 26.05 11.81
N GLY A 149 -4.55 26.00 10.61
CA GLY A 149 -3.42 26.85 10.19
C GLY A 149 -3.78 28.30 9.83
N GLU A 150 -5.07 28.65 9.75
CA GLU A 150 -5.53 30.03 9.55
C GLU A 150 -5.62 30.78 10.90
N GLY A 151 -4.46 31.07 11.51
CA GLY A 151 -4.37 32.07 12.58
C GLY A 151 -4.21 33.47 11.97
N PRO A 152 -5.02 34.47 12.35
CA PRO A 152 -4.95 35.80 11.75
C PRO A 152 -3.59 36.45 12.05
N SER A 153 -2.89 36.83 10.97
CA SER A 153 -1.77 37.79 11.02
C SER A 153 -2.25 39.21 11.28
#